data_AF-A0A6G6TL79-F1
#
_entry.id   AF-A0A6G6TL79-F1
#
_cell.length_a   1.000
_cell.length_b   1.000
_cell.length_c   1.000
_cell.angle_alpha   90.00
_cell.angle_beta   90.00
_cell.angle_gamma   90.00
#
_symmetry.space_group_name_H-M   'P 1'
#
loop_
_entity.id
_entity.type
_entity.pdbx_description
1 polymer ?
#
loop_
_entity_poly.entity_id
_entity_poly.type
_entity_poly.pdbx_seq_one_letter_code
_entity_poly.pdbx_strand_id
1 'polypeptide(L)'
;MMIEQNASASIPQDIADDADIALEQPDISRRRWLLPLSETGVGRSANTSTDIAEEPVAEVAELSAEQHLANAIRQCSKEGELLAISTLYDAPYSLTEEDIAQLETALKSDEFIDIAHLSLNGEDYYYSDEFMSDNFAQLQLLNRHADICTAIAGVVRFECETYPRPLKQSMLMSEPFKYTASEIEDALTLMKTHPDFQDIQQVLASNDAPYLFSNTLMSYGKARGLTEWIEVEQHENP
;
A
#
# COMPACT_ATOMS: atom_id res chain seq x y z
N MET A 1 -34.55 26.46 -52.06
CA MET A 1 -33.41 27.14 -52.70
C MET A 1 -32.39 27.34 -51.58
N MET A 2 -31.62 26.30 -51.24
CA MET A 2 -30.20 26.14 -51.60
C MET A 2 -29.39 27.42 -51.40
N ILE A 3 -28.44 27.42 -50.45
CA ILE A 3 -27.00 27.25 -50.70
C ILE A 3 -26.25 27.33 -49.33
N GLU A 4 -25.48 26.28 -49.04
CA GLU A 4 -24.43 26.23 -48.02
C GLU A 4 -23.32 27.23 -48.35
N GLN A 5 -22.67 27.85 -47.35
CA GLN A 5 -21.23 28.12 -47.41
C GLN A 5 -20.59 28.00 -46.02
N ASN A 6 -19.62 27.11 -45.98
CA ASN A 6 -18.70 26.80 -44.89
C ASN A 6 -17.34 27.42 -45.23
N ALA A 7 -16.50 27.57 -44.20
CA ALA A 7 -15.03 27.60 -44.22
C ALA A 7 -14.25 28.93 -44.05
N SER A 8 -13.22 28.75 -43.20
CA SER A 8 -11.91 29.42 -43.14
C SER A 8 -11.74 30.63 -42.22
N ALA A 9 -11.56 30.34 -40.93
CA ALA A 9 -10.72 31.15 -40.05
C ALA A 9 -9.28 30.59 -40.10
N SER A 10 -8.35 31.39 -40.61
CA SER A 10 -6.91 31.11 -40.70
C SER A 10 -6.27 30.97 -39.32
N ILE A 11 -5.49 29.90 -39.14
CA ILE A 11 -4.57 29.72 -38.02
C ILE A 11 -3.21 30.31 -38.44
N PRO A 12 -2.56 31.18 -37.64
CA PRO A 12 -1.20 31.61 -37.92
C PRO A 12 -0.20 30.47 -37.68
N GLN A 13 0.71 30.26 -38.62
CA GLN A 13 1.89 29.41 -38.43
C GLN A 13 2.87 30.13 -37.50
N ASP A 14 3.06 29.60 -36.30
CA ASP A 14 4.16 29.99 -35.43
C ASP A 14 5.32 29.03 -35.67
N ILE A 15 6.39 29.59 -36.25
CA ILE A 15 7.65 28.91 -36.53
C ILE A 15 8.49 29.11 -35.27
N ALA A 16 8.60 28.06 -34.46
CA ALA A 16 9.58 28.01 -33.39
C ALA A 16 10.78 27.18 -33.85
N ASP A 17 11.93 27.83 -33.79
CA ASP A 17 13.24 27.36 -34.22
C ASP A 17 13.63 25.99 -33.65
N ASP A 18 14.11 25.16 -34.56
CA ASP A 18 14.75 23.87 -34.36
C ASP A 18 16.22 24.12 -33.98
N ALA A 19 16.53 24.11 -32.68
CA ALA A 19 17.91 24.16 -32.19
C ALA A 19 18.06 23.39 -30.86
N ASP A 20 18.80 22.28 -30.95
CA ASP A 20 19.45 21.52 -29.88
C ASP A 20 18.56 20.87 -28.81
N ILE A 21 17.97 19.72 -29.17
CA ILE A 21 17.75 18.63 -28.21
C ILE A 21 18.67 17.48 -28.64
N ALA A 22 19.86 17.41 -28.04
CA ALA A 22 20.69 16.23 -28.12
C ALA A 22 19.91 15.05 -27.52
N LEU A 23 19.56 14.06 -28.34
CA LEU A 23 19.09 12.75 -27.89
C LEU A 23 20.19 12.09 -27.04
N GLU A 24 20.16 12.30 -25.72
CA GLU A 24 20.83 11.39 -24.79
C GLU A 24 20.08 10.05 -24.84
N GLN A 25 20.67 9.08 -25.53
CA GLN A 25 20.19 7.71 -25.48
C GLN A 25 20.35 7.18 -24.06
N PRO A 26 19.34 6.49 -23.50
CA PRO A 26 19.43 5.97 -22.14
C PRO A 26 20.58 4.96 -22.02
N ASP A 27 21.52 5.24 -21.12
CA ASP A 27 22.68 4.39 -20.84
C ASP A 27 22.24 3.05 -20.24
N ILE A 28 22.06 2.07 -21.11
CA ILE A 28 21.73 0.67 -20.81
C ILE A 28 22.74 -0.01 -19.86
N SER A 29 23.92 0.58 -19.62
CA SER A 29 24.94 0.07 -18.70
C SER A 29 24.54 0.22 -17.23
N ARG A 30 23.56 1.08 -16.91
CA ARG A 30 23.03 1.27 -15.55
C ARG A 30 22.06 0.18 -15.10
N ARG A 31 21.66 -0.75 -15.98
CA ARG A 31 20.81 -1.91 -15.65
C ARG A 31 21.55 -3.08 -14.97
N ARG A 32 22.81 -2.89 -14.55
CA ARG A 32 23.65 -3.94 -13.94
C ARG A 32 23.33 -4.22 -12.46
N TRP A 33 22.38 -3.51 -11.85
CA TRP A 33 22.05 -3.67 -10.41
C TRP A 33 20.82 -4.55 -10.13
N LEU A 34 20.11 -5.02 -11.16
CA LEU A 34 18.84 -5.75 -11.02
C LEU A 34 18.91 -7.22 -11.48
N LEU A 35 20.02 -7.91 -11.24
CA LEU A 35 20.05 -9.37 -11.36
C LEU A 35 20.50 -10.02 -10.04
N PRO A 36 19.83 -11.11 -9.62
CA PRO A 36 20.21 -11.87 -8.44
C PRO A 36 21.58 -12.53 -8.66
N LEU A 37 22.45 -12.45 -7.65
CA LEU A 37 23.71 -13.17 -7.56
C LEU A 37 23.43 -14.67 -7.38
N SER A 38 23.04 -15.35 -8.46
CA SER A 38 23.14 -16.81 -8.54
C SER A 38 24.16 -17.14 -9.61
N GLU A 39 25.36 -17.54 -9.17
CA GLU A 39 26.17 -18.63 -9.74
C GLU A 39 27.56 -18.62 -9.08
N THR A 40 27.64 -19.21 -7.89
CA THR A 40 28.90 -19.77 -7.39
C THR A 40 29.25 -21.01 -8.22
N GLY A 41 30.49 -21.03 -8.71
CA GLY A 41 30.97 -21.94 -9.73
C GLY A 41 30.90 -23.42 -9.39
N VAL A 42 30.67 -24.20 -10.45
CA VAL A 42 30.84 -25.65 -10.49
C VAL A 42 32.34 -25.97 -10.56
N GLY A 43 32.86 -26.59 -9.50
CA GLY A 43 34.19 -27.22 -9.46
C GLY A 43 34.08 -28.64 -8.89
N ARG A 44 34.28 -29.64 -9.75
CA ARG A 44 34.33 -31.08 -9.42
C ARG A 44 35.55 -31.39 -8.54
N SER A 45 35.41 -32.29 -7.54
CA SER A 45 36.05 -33.62 -7.54
C SER A 45 36.11 -34.28 -6.14
N ALA A 46 35.44 -35.42 -6.04
CA ALA A 46 35.88 -36.71 -5.47
C ALA A 46 36.40 -36.84 -4.01
N ASN A 47 35.74 -37.78 -3.30
CA ASN A 47 36.28 -38.82 -2.39
C ASN A 47 36.06 -38.69 -0.85
N THR A 48 35.27 -39.66 -0.36
CA THR A 48 35.57 -40.55 0.79
C THR A 48 35.31 -40.08 2.23
N SER A 49 34.37 -40.80 2.85
CA SER A 49 34.28 -41.27 4.24
C SER A 49 34.19 -40.29 5.41
N THR A 50 33.11 -40.50 6.16
CA THR A 50 33.04 -40.59 7.63
C THR A 50 33.75 -39.48 8.42
N ASP A 51 32.98 -38.50 8.85
CA ASP A 51 33.00 -38.13 10.27
C ASP A 51 31.68 -37.44 10.63
N ILE A 52 31.03 -37.94 11.68
CA ILE A 52 29.89 -37.29 12.31
C ILE A 52 30.49 -36.18 13.15
N ALA A 53 30.65 -35.00 12.55
CA ALA A 53 30.93 -33.79 13.30
C ALA A 53 29.60 -33.31 13.89
N GLU A 54 29.42 -33.56 15.20
CA GLU A 54 28.46 -32.83 16.01
C GLU A 54 28.80 -31.34 15.91
N GLU A 55 28.00 -30.58 15.16
CA GLU A 55 28.04 -29.13 15.25
C GLU A 55 27.52 -28.72 16.64
N PRO A 56 28.24 -27.84 17.36
CA PRO A 56 27.82 -27.42 18.69
C PRO A 56 26.55 -26.58 18.57
N VAL A 57 25.51 -27.00 19.29
CA VAL A 57 24.28 -26.24 19.52
C VAL A 57 24.68 -24.87 20.07
N ALA A 58 24.49 -23.82 19.28
CA ALA A 58 24.70 -22.45 19.72
C ALA A 58 23.82 -22.19 20.95
N GLU A 59 24.44 -21.73 22.04
CA GLU A 59 23.73 -21.17 23.20
C GLU A 59 22.82 -20.05 22.71
N VAL A 60 21.52 -20.31 22.70
CA VAL A 60 20.50 -19.29 22.45
C VAL A 60 20.56 -18.36 23.65
N ALA A 61 21.00 -17.13 23.47
CA ALA A 61 20.81 -16.10 24.47
C ALA A 61 19.31 -16.10 24.82
N GLU A 62 18.96 -16.34 26.09
CA GLU A 62 17.57 -16.25 26.56
C GLU A 62 17.13 -14.79 26.35
N LEU A 63 16.46 -14.51 25.23
CA LEU A 63 15.88 -13.22 24.95
C LEU A 63 14.81 -12.94 26.02
N SER A 64 14.70 -11.70 26.46
CA SER A 64 13.65 -11.35 27.42
C SER A 64 12.26 -11.51 26.81
N ALA A 65 11.23 -11.61 27.65
CA ALA A 65 9.85 -11.77 27.17
C ALA A 65 9.41 -10.59 26.28
N GLU A 66 9.84 -9.38 26.63
CA GLU A 66 9.61 -8.16 25.86
C GLU A 66 10.27 -8.22 24.49
N GLN A 67 11.52 -8.70 24.43
CA GLN A 67 12.25 -8.85 23.17
C GLN A 67 11.62 -9.91 22.26
N HIS A 68 11.14 -11.02 22.84
CA HIS A 68 10.39 -12.02 22.09
C HIS A 68 9.10 -11.43 21.50
N LEU A 69 8.34 -10.67 22.28
CA LEU A 69 7.12 -10.00 21.80
C LEU A 69 7.42 -8.96 20.74
N ALA A 70 8.42 -8.08 20.94
CA ALA A 70 8.83 -7.09 19.96
C ALA A 70 9.26 -7.76 18.63
N ASN A 71 10.00 -8.86 18.70
CA ASN A 71 10.37 -9.63 17.51
C ASN A 71 9.16 -10.28 16.82
N ALA A 72 8.17 -10.75 17.59
CA ALA A 72 6.92 -11.24 17.02
C ALA A 72 6.14 -10.12 16.31
N ILE A 73 6.03 -8.93 16.92
CA ILE A 73 5.40 -7.75 16.30
C ILE A 73 6.09 -7.37 14.99
N ARG A 74 7.43 -7.31 15.00
CA ARG A 74 8.24 -7.04 13.80
C ARG A 74 8.01 -8.08 12.71
N GLN A 75 7.89 -9.36 13.09
CA GLN A 75 7.63 -10.43 12.13
C GLN A 75 6.22 -10.32 11.52
N CYS A 76 5.18 -10.07 12.33
CA CYS A 76 3.84 -9.79 11.83
C CYS A 76 3.84 -8.60 10.87
N SER A 77 4.56 -7.52 11.23
CA SER A 77 4.65 -6.31 10.41
C SER A 77 5.33 -6.56 9.06
N LYS A 78 6.37 -7.41 9.01
CA LYS A 78 7.01 -7.84 7.75
C LYS A 78 6.07 -8.63 6.85
N GLU A 79 5.12 -9.34 7.43
CA GLU A 79 4.09 -10.09 6.71
C GLU A 79 2.89 -9.20 6.33
N GLY A 80 2.89 -7.93 6.73
CA GLY A 80 1.80 -6.98 6.50
C GLY A 80 0.63 -7.15 7.47
N GLU A 81 0.83 -7.82 8.61
CA GLU A 81 -0.20 -8.11 9.60
C GLU A 81 0.01 -7.34 10.90
N LEU A 82 -1.10 -7.06 11.59
CA LEU A 82 -1.11 -6.44 12.92
C LEU A 82 -1.15 -7.52 13.99
N LEU A 83 -0.39 -7.34 15.08
CA LEU A 83 -0.52 -8.18 16.25
C LEU A 83 -1.63 -7.62 17.15
N ALA A 84 -2.76 -8.31 17.24
CA ALA A 84 -3.84 -7.92 18.15
C ALA A 84 -3.53 -8.39 19.58
N ILE A 85 -3.76 -7.53 20.58
CA ILE A 85 -3.53 -7.89 21.99
C ILE A 85 -4.39 -9.10 22.40
N SER A 86 -5.58 -9.23 21.83
CA SER A 86 -6.47 -10.38 22.06
C SER A 86 -5.79 -11.73 21.82
N THR A 87 -4.87 -11.82 20.85
CA THR A 87 -4.14 -13.06 20.53
C THR A 87 -3.17 -13.51 21.62
N LEU A 88 -2.76 -12.60 22.52
CA LEU A 88 -1.84 -12.90 23.61
C LEU A 88 -2.50 -13.67 24.76
N TYR A 89 -3.83 -13.56 24.91
CA TYR A 89 -4.59 -14.33 25.89
C TYR A 89 -4.77 -15.80 25.47
N ASP A 90 -4.70 -16.09 24.18
CA ASP A 90 -4.85 -17.43 23.63
C ASP A 90 -3.52 -18.18 23.54
N ALA A 91 -3.57 -19.50 23.31
CA ALA A 91 -2.38 -20.29 23.01
C ALA A 91 -1.74 -19.80 21.69
N PRO A 92 -0.40 -19.71 21.58
CA PRO A 92 0.62 -20.32 22.45
C PRO A 92 1.05 -19.50 23.67
N TYR A 93 0.61 -18.25 23.82
CA TYR A 93 1.10 -17.34 24.85
C TYR A 93 0.37 -17.52 26.20
N SER A 94 -0.96 -17.60 26.17
CA SER A 94 -1.81 -17.80 27.36
C SER A 94 -1.51 -16.84 28.52
N LEU A 95 -1.24 -15.57 28.19
CA LEU A 95 -0.83 -14.54 29.14
C LEU A 95 -2.02 -14.01 29.95
N THR A 96 -1.73 -13.54 31.17
CA THR A 96 -2.74 -12.86 31.99
C THR A 96 -2.82 -11.37 31.66
N GLU A 97 -3.89 -10.71 32.08
CA GLU A 97 -4.06 -9.26 31.90
C GLU A 97 -2.93 -8.45 32.57
N GLU A 98 -2.43 -8.92 33.72
CA GLU A 98 -1.30 -8.28 34.43
C GLU A 98 0.00 -8.41 33.63
N ASP A 99 0.27 -9.59 33.06
CA ASP A 99 1.46 -9.83 32.24
C ASP A 99 1.46 -8.95 30.98
N ILE A 100 0.31 -8.85 30.31
CA ILE A 100 0.15 -8.01 29.11
C ILE A 100 0.39 -6.56 29.48
N ALA A 101 -0.24 -6.03 30.53
CA ALA A 101 -0.05 -4.65 30.95
C ALA A 101 1.43 -4.33 31.28
N GLN A 102 2.16 -5.29 31.84
CA GLN A 102 3.60 -5.16 32.08
C GLN A 102 4.39 -5.10 30.76
N LEU A 103 4.08 -5.99 29.81
CA LEU A 103 4.71 -6.02 28.49
C LEU A 103 4.41 -4.74 27.69
N GLU A 104 3.17 -4.25 27.70
CA GLU A 104 2.80 -2.98 27.05
C GLU A 104 3.56 -1.79 27.63
N THR A 105 3.77 -1.79 28.95
CA THR A 105 4.56 -0.76 29.61
C THR A 105 6.02 -0.85 29.20
N ALA A 106 6.56 -2.06 29.08
CA ALA A 106 7.94 -2.27 28.67
C ALA A 106 8.19 -1.95 27.19
N LEU A 107 7.23 -2.23 26.30
CA LEU A 107 7.27 -1.88 24.88
C LEU A 107 7.28 -0.36 24.63
N LYS A 108 6.86 0.46 25.60
CA LYS A 108 6.96 1.93 25.52
C LYS A 108 8.33 2.48 25.90
N SER A 109 9.30 1.62 26.22
CA SER A 109 10.66 2.03 26.54
C SER A 109 11.47 2.41 25.29
N ASP A 110 12.55 3.16 25.49
CA ASP A 110 13.44 3.61 24.39
C ASP A 110 14.11 2.45 23.61
N GLU A 111 14.10 1.21 24.14
CA GLU A 111 14.62 0.02 23.46
C GLU A 111 13.73 -0.42 22.28
N PHE A 112 12.44 -0.09 22.32
CA PHE A 112 11.43 -0.52 21.34
C PHE A 112 10.78 0.67 20.65
N ILE A 113 11.59 1.66 20.28
CA ILE A 113 11.11 2.90 19.65
C ILE A 113 10.36 2.67 18.33
N ASP A 114 10.64 1.55 17.66
CA ASP A 114 10.00 1.17 16.40
C ASP A 114 8.58 0.61 16.59
N ILE A 115 8.21 0.22 17.81
CA ILE A 115 6.91 -0.42 18.08
C ILE A 115 5.83 0.64 18.29
N ALA A 116 4.90 0.70 17.35
CA ALA A 116 3.75 1.60 17.36
C ALA A 116 2.46 0.87 17.76
N HIS A 117 1.47 1.66 18.21
CA HIS A 117 0.21 1.19 18.77
C HIS A 117 -1.00 1.82 18.06
N LEU A 118 -2.01 1.01 17.74
CA LEU A 118 -3.30 1.43 17.21
C LEU A 118 -4.44 0.87 18.05
N SER A 119 -5.55 1.61 18.09
CA SER A 119 -6.78 1.16 18.75
C SER A 119 -7.97 1.37 17.82
N LEU A 120 -8.82 0.35 17.68
CA LEU A 120 -10.10 0.44 16.97
C LEU A 120 -11.17 -0.36 17.70
N ASN A 121 -12.32 0.26 17.95
CA ASN A 121 -13.48 -0.36 18.62
C ASN A 121 -13.18 -0.98 20.01
N GLY A 122 -12.16 -0.47 20.71
CA GLY A 122 -11.75 -0.98 22.02
C GLY A 122 -10.85 -2.21 21.96
N GLU A 123 -10.36 -2.57 20.78
CA GLU A 123 -9.27 -3.54 20.60
C GLU A 123 -7.99 -2.81 20.22
N ASP A 124 -6.89 -3.27 20.80
CA ASP A 124 -5.56 -2.69 20.64
C ASP A 124 -4.65 -3.60 19.80
N TYR A 125 -3.80 -2.95 19.01
CA TYR A 125 -2.97 -3.57 17.98
C TYR A 125 -1.57 -2.97 18.00
N TYR A 126 -0.56 -3.82 17.78
CA TYR A 126 0.83 -3.41 17.67
C TYR A 126 1.41 -3.70 16.28
N TYR A 127 2.31 -2.83 15.85
CA TYR A 127 3.13 -3.00 14.64
C TYR A 127 4.49 -2.33 14.80
N SER A 128 5.42 -2.62 13.90
CA SER A 128 6.74 -1.98 13.82
C SER A 128 6.76 -1.00 12.65
N ASP A 129 7.06 0.28 12.94
CA ASP A 129 7.14 1.37 11.96
C ASP A 129 8.33 1.22 10.99
N GLU A 130 9.32 0.41 11.36
CA GLU A 130 10.46 0.03 10.51
C GLU A 130 10.00 -0.79 9.29
N PHE A 131 9.00 -1.65 9.48
CA PHE A 131 8.53 -2.58 8.45
C PHE A 131 7.19 -2.18 7.84
N MET A 132 6.38 -1.38 8.53
CA MET A 132 5.03 -1.06 8.11
C MET A 132 4.68 0.40 8.42
N SER A 133 4.32 1.16 7.40
CA SER A 133 3.90 2.56 7.58
C SER A 133 2.57 2.65 8.35
N ASP A 134 2.38 3.73 9.10
CA ASP A 134 1.13 4.03 9.83
C ASP A 134 -0.11 3.95 8.94
N ASN A 135 -0.04 4.46 7.72
CA ASN A 135 -1.16 4.41 6.78
C ASN A 135 -1.53 2.96 6.41
N PHE A 136 -0.53 2.13 6.11
CA PHE A 136 -0.78 0.72 5.80
C PHE A 136 -1.33 -0.02 7.02
N ALA A 137 -0.82 0.24 8.22
CA ALA A 137 -1.33 -0.32 9.47
C ALA A 137 -2.80 0.07 9.70
N GLN A 138 -3.15 1.34 9.51
CA GLN A 138 -4.52 1.83 9.62
C GLN A 138 -5.46 1.17 8.60
N LEU A 139 -5.01 1.00 7.35
CA LEU A 139 -5.78 0.30 6.31
C LEU A 139 -6.01 -1.17 6.65
N GLN A 140 -4.97 -1.88 7.15
CA GLN A 140 -5.09 -3.25 7.60
C GLN A 140 -6.09 -3.40 8.76
N LEU A 141 -6.11 -2.43 9.67
CA LEU A 141 -7.05 -2.41 10.77
C LEU A 141 -8.49 -2.21 10.28
N LEU A 142 -8.72 -1.25 9.39
CA LEU A 142 -10.05 -1.01 8.78
C LEU A 142 -10.55 -2.22 7.98
N ASN A 143 -9.65 -2.89 7.24
CA ASN A 143 -9.98 -4.11 6.49
C ASN A 143 -10.41 -5.26 7.41
N ARG A 144 -9.69 -5.46 8.52
CA ARG A 144 -9.97 -6.54 9.48
C ARG A 144 -11.35 -6.41 10.13
N HIS A 145 -11.82 -5.17 10.38
CA HIS A 145 -13.11 -4.91 11.02
C HIS A 145 -14.28 -4.74 10.05
N ALA A 146 -14.07 -5.00 8.75
CA ALA A 146 -15.09 -5.11 7.71
C ALA A 146 -16.02 -3.90 7.51
N ASP A 147 -15.65 -2.70 7.99
CA ASP A 147 -16.33 -1.48 7.58
C ASP A 147 -15.77 -1.01 6.23
N ILE A 148 -16.25 -1.68 5.17
CA ILE A 148 -15.83 -1.43 3.78
C ILE A 148 -16.06 0.05 3.40
N CYS A 149 -17.14 0.67 3.89
CA CYS A 149 -17.43 2.07 3.59
C CYS A 149 -16.37 3.00 4.19
N THR A 150 -16.03 2.79 5.47
CA THR A 150 -14.98 3.57 6.15
C THR A 150 -13.61 3.29 5.54
N ALA A 151 -13.30 2.05 5.18
CA ALA A 151 -12.05 1.69 4.52
C ALA A 151 -11.90 2.40 3.17
N ILE A 152 -12.93 2.34 2.30
CA ILE A 152 -12.96 3.03 1.00
C ILE A 152 -12.82 4.54 1.19
N ALA A 153 -13.60 5.15 2.10
CA ALA A 153 -13.52 6.58 2.35
C ALA A 153 -12.13 7.00 2.86
N GLY A 154 -11.54 6.22 3.76
CA GLY A 154 -10.21 6.44 4.32
C GLY A 154 -9.14 6.45 3.24
N VAL A 155 -9.07 5.40 2.41
CA VAL A 155 -8.07 5.33 1.33
C VAL A 155 -8.28 6.41 0.28
N VAL A 156 -9.53 6.72 -0.09
CA VAL A 156 -9.81 7.79 -1.08
C VAL A 156 -9.37 9.15 -0.55
N ARG A 157 -9.64 9.46 0.73
CA ARG A 157 -9.21 10.72 1.35
C ARG A 157 -7.69 10.79 1.43
N PHE A 158 -7.05 9.71 1.86
CA PHE A 158 -5.59 9.62 1.91
C PHE A 158 -4.94 9.84 0.53
N GLU A 159 -5.44 9.21 -0.53
CA GLU A 159 -4.94 9.41 -1.89
C GLU A 159 -5.14 10.86 -2.39
N CYS A 160 -6.28 11.47 -2.06
CA CYS A 160 -6.57 12.84 -2.46
C CYS A 160 -5.73 13.87 -1.70
N GLU A 161 -5.43 13.63 -0.42
CA GLU A 161 -4.67 14.53 0.44
C GLU A 161 -3.16 14.36 0.26
N THR A 162 -2.66 13.12 0.38
CA THR A 162 -1.23 12.79 0.35
C THR A 162 -0.68 12.76 -1.07
N TYR A 163 -1.44 12.19 -2.01
CA TYR A 163 -0.97 11.94 -3.38
C TYR A 163 -1.91 12.50 -4.44
N PRO A 164 -2.26 13.80 -4.46
CA PRO A 164 -3.48 14.39 -5.02
C PRO A 164 -4.06 13.77 -6.32
N ARG A 165 -4.53 12.52 -6.25
CA ARG A 165 -4.95 11.66 -7.37
C ARG A 165 -6.25 10.95 -7.00
N PRO A 166 -7.09 10.63 -8.00
CA PRO A 166 -8.24 9.77 -7.77
C PRO A 166 -7.78 8.31 -7.63
N LEU A 167 -8.50 7.54 -6.83
CA LEU A 167 -8.25 6.12 -6.59
C LEU A 167 -8.98 5.26 -7.65
N LYS A 168 -8.27 4.36 -8.33
CA LYS A 168 -8.88 3.40 -9.27
C LYS A 168 -9.64 2.33 -8.49
N GLN A 169 -10.93 2.11 -8.79
CA GLN A 169 -11.75 1.17 -8.00
C GLN A 169 -11.23 -0.26 -8.05
N SER A 170 -10.65 -0.70 -9.17
CA SER A 170 -10.08 -2.04 -9.28
C SER A 170 -8.90 -2.29 -8.32
N MET A 171 -8.27 -1.23 -7.78
CA MET A 171 -7.22 -1.38 -6.76
C MET A 171 -7.77 -1.93 -5.44
N LEU A 172 -9.05 -1.67 -5.13
CA LEU A 172 -9.73 -2.21 -3.94
C LEU A 172 -9.93 -3.75 -4.02
N MET A 173 -9.74 -4.34 -5.20
CA MET A 173 -9.78 -5.80 -5.38
C MET A 173 -8.42 -6.46 -5.18
N SER A 174 -7.36 -5.67 -5.03
CA SER A 174 -5.99 -6.12 -4.78
C SER A 174 -5.65 -6.00 -3.29
N GLU A 175 -4.49 -6.53 -2.89
CA GLU A 175 -3.92 -6.25 -1.57
C GLU A 175 -3.83 -4.74 -1.33
N PRO A 176 -4.12 -4.23 -0.11
CA PRO A 176 -4.49 -4.97 1.11
C PRO A 176 -5.98 -5.33 1.25
N PHE A 177 -6.84 -4.86 0.36
CA PHE A 177 -8.30 -4.85 0.55
C PHE A 177 -8.98 -6.16 0.13
N LYS A 178 -8.60 -6.71 -1.03
CA LYS A 178 -9.16 -7.95 -1.60
C LYS A 178 -10.69 -8.00 -1.68
N TYR A 179 -11.37 -6.86 -1.81
CA TYR A 179 -12.82 -6.83 -1.93
C TYR A 179 -13.28 -7.40 -3.27
N THR A 180 -14.44 -8.02 -3.27
CA THR A 180 -15.14 -8.40 -4.50
C THR A 180 -15.80 -7.17 -5.14
N ALA A 181 -16.08 -7.25 -6.45
CA ALA A 181 -16.78 -6.17 -7.15
C ALA A 181 -18.16 -5.88 -6.53
N SER A 182 -18.88 -6.92 -6.08
CA SER A 182 -20.18 -6.76 -5.42
C SER A 182 -20.08 -6.00 -4.11
N GLU A 183 -19.08 -6.33 -3.27
CA GLU A 183 -18.87 -5.63 -1.99
C GLU A 183 -18.55 -4.15 -2.20
N ILE A 184 -17.76 -3.83 -3.23
CA ILE A 184 -17.46 -2.44 -3.59
C ILE A 184 -18.73 -1.71 -4.05
N GLU A 185 -19.53 -2.32 -4.94
CA GLU A 185 -20.77 -1.71 -5.44
C GLU A 185 -21.81 -1.49 -4.34
N ASP A 186 -21.98 -2.47 -3.45
CA ASP A 186 -22.89 -2.39 -2.31
C ASP A 186 -22.44 -1.30 -1.33
N ALA A 187 -21.14 -1.23 -1.02
CA ALA A 187 -20.58 -0.19 -0.17
C ALA A 187 -20.77 1.21 -0.79
N LEU A 188 -20.43 1.40 -2.06
CA LEU A 188 -20.61 2.67 -2.76
C LEU A 188 -22.10 3.09 -2.83
N THR A 189 -23.01 2.13 -2.89
CA THR A 189 -24.46 2.39 -2.84
C THR A 189 -24.89 2.86 -1.45
N LEU A 190 -24.40 2.19 -0.39
CA LEU A 190 -24.66 2.58 1.00
C LEU A 190 -24.10 3.98 1.31
N MET A 191 -22.87 4.25 0.88
CA MET A 191 -22.16 5.51 1.10
C MET A 191 -22.93 6.73 0.61
N LYS A 192 -23.67 6.63 -0.52
CA LYS A 192 -24.51 7.72 -1.05
C LYS A 192 -25.57 8.22 -0.06
N THR A 193 -26.02 7.35 0.85
CA THR A 193 -27.08 7.67 1.82
C THR A 193 -26.56 8.09 3.19
N HIS A 194 -25.29 7.80 3.48
CA HIS A 194 -24.68 8.06 4.77
C HIS A 194 -24.03 9.45 4.80
N PRO A 195 -24.28 10.29 5.83
CA PRO A 195 -23.76 11.65 5.90
C PRO A 195 -22.22 11.71 5.94
N ASP A 196 -21.57 10.73 6.56
CA ASP A 196 -20.11 10.74 6.73
C ASP A 196 -19.31 10.44 5.45
N PHE A 197 -19.98 10.07 4.35
CA PHE A 197 -19.33 9.69 3.08
C PHE A 197 -19.76 10.56 1.89
N GLN A 198 -20.44 11.69 2.14
CA GLN A 198 -20.96 12.56 1.08
C GLN A 198 -19.87 13.24 0.24
N ASP A 199 -18.66 13.34 0.79
CA ASP A 199 -17.50 13.86 0.06
C ASP A 199 -16.99 12.88 -1.00
N ILE A 200 -17.21 11.57 -0.83
CA ILE A 200 -16.72 10.54 -1.74
C ILE A 200 -17.58 10.48 -3.00
N GLN A 201 -16.96 10.76 -4.15
CA GLN A 201 -17.61 10.84 -5.45
C GLN A 201 -16.92 9.92 -6.45
N GLN A 202 -17.67 9.50 -7.47
CA GLN A 202 -17.18 8.66 -8.56
C GLN A 202 -16.97 9.49 -9.84
N VAL A 203 -15.90 9.20 -10.56
CA VAL A 203 -15.63 9.71 -11.91
C VAL A 203 -15.23 8.56 -12.82
N LEU A 204 -15.61 8.64 -14.10
CA LEU A 204 -15.27 7.66 -15.13
C LEU A 204 -14.23 8.27 -16.08
N ALA A 205 -13.33 7.46 -16.64
CA ALA A 205 -12.57 7.81 -17.84
C ALA A 205 -13.43 7.59 -19.11
N SER A 206 -12.94 7.99 -20.28
CA SER A 206 -13.63 7.74 -21.55
C SER A 206 -13.73 6.26 -21.94
N ASN A 207 -12.91 5.39 -21.34
CA ASN A 207 -12.98 3.92 -21.49
C ASN A 207 -13.88 3.25 -20.43
N ASP A 208 -14.73 4.03 -19.75
CA ASP A 208 -15.60 3.60 -18.64
C ASP A 208 -14.87 3.08 -17.38
N ALA A 209 -13.55 3.27 -17.26
CA ALA A 209 -12.81 2.88 -16.06
C ALA A 209 -13.22 3.76 -14.86
N PRO A 210 -13.65 3.16 -13.73
CA PRO A 210 -14.23 3.92 -12.64
C PRO A 210 -13.20 4.24 -11.53
N TYR A 211 -13.26 5.49 -11.08
CA TYR A 211 -12.36 6.08 -10.09
C TYR A 211 -13.16 6.77 -8.98
N LEU A 212 -12.55 6.90 -7.81
CA LEU A 212 -13.12 7.54 -6.64
C LEU A 212 -12.25 8.73 -6.21
N PHE A 213 -12.87 9.80 -5.73
CA PHE A 213 -12.17 10.96 -5.18
C PHE A 213 -13.02 11.62 -4.09
N SER A 214 -12.39 12.37 -3.19
CA SER A 214 -13.10 13.20 -2.21
C SER A 214 -13.25 14.63 -2.77
N ASN A 215 -14.49 15.11 -2.91
CA ASN A 215 -14.79 16.44 -3.46
C ASN A 215 -14.44 17.60 -2.52
N THR A 216 -14.16 17.31 -1.23
CA THR A 216 -13.65 18.28 -0.27
C THR A 216 -12.13 18.47 -0.36
N LEU A 217 -11.42 17.45 -0.86
CA LEU A 217 -9.95 17.44 -1.00
C LEU A 217 -9.50 17.68 -2.44
N MET A 218 -10.33 17.35 -3.43
CA MET A 218 -10.02 17.47 -4.84
C MET A 218 -11.21 17.95 -5.66
N SER A 219 -11.00 18.94 -6.52
CA SER A 219 -12.02 19.38 -7.48
C SER A 219 -12.33 18.31 -8.52
N TYR A 220 -13.59 18.23 -8.96
CA TYR A 220 -14.02 17.32 -10.02
C TYR A 220 -13.18 17.44 -11.31
N GLY A 221 -12.85 18.66 -11.77
CA GLY A 221 -12.08 18.87 -13.00
C GLY A 221 -10.67 18.25 -12.92
N LYS A 222 -10.00 18.38 -11.77
CA LYS A 222 -8.70 17.73 -11.51
C LYS A 222 -8.84 16.20 -11.48
N ALA A 223 -9.84 15.68 -10.78
CA ALA A 223 -10.08 14.23 -10.72
C ALA A 223 -10.32 13.66 -12.12
N ARG A 224 -11.22 14.28 -12.90
CA ARG A 224 -11.53 13.85 -14.27
C ARG A 224 -10.31 13.89 -15.18
N GLY A 225 -9.54 14.98 -15.17
CA GLY A 225 -8.34 15.11 -16.00
C GLY A 225 -7.29 14.04 -15.68
N LEU A 226 -7.03 13.77 -14.39
CA LEU A 226 -6.10 12.72 -13.98
C LEU A 226 -6.61 11.32 -14.35
N THR A 227 -7.89 11.04 -14.11
CA THR A 227 -8.50 9.76 -14.49
C THR A 227 -8.39 9.53 -16.01
N GLU A 228 -8.67 10.54 -16.83
CA GLU A 228 -8.52 10.43 -18.28
C GLU A 228 -7.07 10.18 -18.71
N TRP A 229 -6.15 10.97 -18.15
CA TRP A 229 -4.73 10.88 -18.49
C TRP A 229 -4.15 9.50 -18.13
N ILE A 230 -4.45 8.98 -16.94
CA ILE A 230 -3.96 7.67 -16.47
C ILE A 230 -4.50 6.52 -17.32
N GLU A 231 -5.78 6.58 -17.71
CA GLU A 231 -6.46 5.45 -18.37
C GLU A 231 -6.29 5.41 -19.89
N VAL A 232 -6.15 6.59 -20.51
CA VAL A 232 -6.20 6.71 -21.98
C VAL A 232 -4.94 7.40 -22.50
N GLU A 233 -4.71 8.66 -22.11
CA GLU A 233 -3.71 9.51 -22.79
C GLU A 233 -2.26 9.05 -22.55
N GLN A 234 -1.93 8.53 -21.36
CA GLN A 234 -0.58 8.03 -21.05
C GLN A 234 -0.17 6.85 -21.95
N HIS A 235 -1.11 5.98 -22.30
CA HIS A 235 -0.85 4.85 -23.19
C HIS A 235 -0.67 5.28 -24.64
N GLU A 236 -1.32 6.38 -25.03
CA GLU A 236 -1.22 6.96 -26.38
C GLU A 236 0.03 7.84 -26.54
N ASN A 237 0.61 8.33 -25.44
CA ASN A 237 1.82 9.16 -25.43
C ASN A 237 2.81 8.74 -24.31
N PRO A 238 3.54 7.62 -24.50
CA PRO A 238 4.39 7.01 -23.47
C PRO A 238 5.70 7.75 -23.17
#